data_AF-A0A2M7U639-F1
#
_entry.id   AF-A0A2M7U639-F1
#
_cell.length_a   1.000
_cell.length_b   1.000
_cell.length_c   1.000
_cell.angle_alpha   90.00
_cell.angle_beta   90.00
_cell.angle_gamma   90.00
#
_symmetry.space_group_name_H-M   'P 1'
#
loop_
_entity.id
_entity.type
_entity.pdbx_description
1 polymer ?
#
loop_
_entity_poly.entity_id
_entity_poly.type
_entity_poly.pdbx_seq_one_letter_code
_entity_poly.pdbx_strand_id
1 'polypeptide(L)'
;MSLESSSLYIVCLAEEYKQVIGNFFEVKFAHKYYKKATREILPDSPDNREYAKKKDAQNQVRFINGQSELDLLISDDKVTLISFNQESPYAVVISDKTLVQGFKNQYEALWEKIS
;
A
#
# COMPACT_ATOMS: atom_id res chain seq x y z
N MET A 1 -5.48 -3.28 -11.44
CA MET A 1 -5.60 -4.05 -10.19
C MET A 1 -6.48 -5.26 -10.46
N SER A 2 -5.93 -6.48 -10.51
CA SER A 2 -6.81 -7.66 -10.58
C SER A 2 -7.35 -7.92 -9.17
N LEU A 3 -8.67 -7.88 -9.00
CA LEU A 3 -9.33 -8.31 -7.77
C LEU A 3 -9.10 -9.81 -7.48
N GLU A 4 -8.40 -10.54 -8.35
CA GLU A 4 -8.10 -11.97 -8.23
C GLU A 4 -6.72 -12.29 -7.63
N SER A 5 -5.82 -11.30 -7.43
CA SER A 5 -4.49 -11.54 -6.81
C SER A 5 -4.63 -12.15 -5.41
N SER A 6 -3.81 -13.16 -5.11
CA SER A 6 -3.87 -13.91 -3.83
C SER A 6 -3.24 -13.15 -2.66
N SER A 7 -2.24 -12.32 -2.95
CA SER A 7 -1.50 -11.51 -1.99
C SER A 7 -1.27 -10.10 -2.52
N LEU A 8 -1.04 -9.16 -1.60
CA LEU A 8 -0.79 -7.76 -1.89
C LEU A 8 0.30 -7.20 -0.99
N TYR A 9 1.24 -6.49 -1.60
CA TYR A 9 2.29 -5.76 -0.92
C TYR A 9 2.01 -4.27 -1.05
N ILE A 10 2.05 -3.56 0.07
CA ILE A 10 1.55 -2.19 0.15
C ILE A 10 2.57 -1.35 0.90
N VAL A 11 2.88 -0.18 0.35
CA VAL A 11 3.62 0.90 1.01
C VAL A 11 2.70 2.11 0.99
N CYS A 12 2.16 2.47 2.17
CA CYS A 12 1.22 3.58 2.32
C CYS A 12 1.88 4.65 3.18
N LEU A 13 2.58 5.58 2.55
CA LEU A 13 3.36 6.63 3.21
C LEU A 13 2.84 8.04 2.89
N ALA A 14 1.81 8.16 2.03
CA ALA A 14 1.15 9.42 1.75
C ALA A 14 0.09 9.75 2.81
N GLU A 15 0.18 10.93 3.41
CA GLU A 15 -0.73 11.36 4.48
C GLU A 15 -1.94 12.15 3.95
N GLU A 16 -1.84 12.69 2.74
CA GLU A 16 -2.80 13.67 2.20
C GLU A 16 -3.95 13.05 1.41
N TYR A 17 -4.08 11.73 1.39
CA TYR A 17 -5.08 11.04 0.58
C TYR A 17 -6.51 11.49 0.86
N LYS A 18 -6.84 11.81 2.11
CA LYS A 18 -8.18 12.30 2.50
C LYS A 18 -8.54 13.62 1.83
N GLN A 19 -7.56 14.46 1.52
CA GLN A 19 -7.80 15.74 0.86
C GLN A 19 -8.13 15.55 -0.62
N VAL A 20 -7.69 14.44 -1.23
CA VAL A 20 -7.93 14.13 -2.65
C VAL A 20 -9.16 13.24 -2.84
N ILE A 21 -9.27 12.14 -2.10
CA ILE A 21 -10.31 11.12 -2.29
C ILE A 21 -11.36 11.11 -1.17
N GLY A 22 -11.29 12.05 -0.22
CA GLY A 22 -12.23 12.14 0.89
C GLY A 22 -12.25 10.87 1.73
N ASN A 23 -13.45 10.40 2.06
CA ASN A 23 -13.67 9.14 2.80
C ASN A 23 -13.93 7.94 1.88
N PHE A 24 -13.63 8.04 0.57
CA PHE A 24 -13.89 6.98 -0.38
C PHE A 24 -13.17 5.69 0.02
N PHE A 25 -11.92 5.79 0.48
CA PHE A 25 -11.14 4.64 0.88
C PHE A 25 -11.85 3.87 2.00
N GLU A 26 -12.23 4.57 3.07
CA GLU A 26 -12.85 4.00 4.25
C GLU A 26 -14.25 3.45 3.96
N VAL A 27 -15.07 4.18 3.19
CA VAL A 27 -16.50 3.86 3.00
C VAL A 27 -16.73 2.86 1.87
N LYS A 28 -15.91 2.89 0.81
CA LYS A 28 -16.19 2.14 -0.44
C LYS A 28 -15.11 1.13 -0.80
N PHE A 29 -13.85 1.42 -0.49
CA PHE A 29 -12.72 0.63 -0.99
C PHE A 29 -12.23 -0.41 0.02
N ALA A 30 -11.94 -0.02 1.26
CA ALA A 30 -11.34 -0.85 2.29
C ALA A 30 -12.12 -2.16 2.51
N HIS A 31 -13.45 -2.08 2.58
CA HIS A 31 -14.34 -3.23 2.74
C HIS A 31 -14.20 -4.32 1.65
N LYS A 32 -13.80 -3.96 0.43
CA LYS A 32 -13.57 -4.93 -0.66
C LYS A 32 -12.21 -5.60 -0.59
N TYR A 33 -11.29 -5.04 0.20
CA TYR A 33 -9.87 -5.42 0.23
C TYR A 33 -9.54 -6.44 1.34
N TYR A 34 -10.32 -6.47 2.42
CA TYR A 34 -10.08 -7.32 3.62
C TYR A 34 -10.22 -8.85 3.42
N LYS A 35 -10.24 -9.36 2.19
CA LYS A 35 -10.29 -10.81 1.91
C LYS A 35 -8.95 -11.39 1.42
N LYS A 36 -7.87 -10.61 1.48
CA LYS A 36 -6.57 -10.96 0.90
C LYS A 36 -5.48 -10.88 1.95
N ALA A 37 -4.41 -11.66 1.74
CA ALA A 37 -3.20 -11.50 2.54
C ALA A 37 -2.50 -10.20 2.18
N THR A 38 -2.23 -9.35 3.18
CA THR A 38 -1.51 -8.09 2.98
C THR A 38 -0.18 -8.07 3.74
N ARG A 39 0.80 -7.41 3.16
CA ARG A 39 1.95 -6.87 3.88
C ARG A 39 1.99 -5.37 3.66
N GLU A 40 1.84 -4.60 4.73
CA GLU A 40 1.70 -3.15 4.70
C GLU A 40 2.92 -2.50 5.38
N ILE A 41 3.54 -1.54 4.70
CA ILE A 41 4.57 -0.65 5.26
C ILE A 41 3.92 0.71 5.48
N LEU A 42 3.88 1.16 6.74
CA LEU A 42 3.22 2.39 7.15
C LEU A 42 4.21 3.33 7.88
N PRO A 43 3.93 4.64 7.97
CA PRO A 43 4.67 5.53 8.85
C PRO A 43 4.55 5.07 10.30
N ASP A 44 5.64 5.16 11.05
CA ASP A 44 5.65 4.88 12.48
C ASP A 44 4.91 5.98 13.26
N SER A 45 3.61 5.80 13.43
CA SER A 45 2.75 6.72 14.19
C SER A 45 1.89 5.95 15.20
N PRO A 46 1.44 6.61 16.29
CA PRO A 46 0.52 5.99 17.25
C PRO A 46 -0.74 5.43 16.58
N ASP A 47 -1.33 6.16 15.63
CA ASP A 47 -2.54 5.74 14.92
C ASP A 47 -2.30 4.50 14.06
N ASN A 48 -1.17 4.43 13.35
CA ASN A 48 -0.82 3.26 12.54
C ASN A 48 -0.48 2.04 13.42
N ARG A 49 0.11 2.26 14.59
CA ARG A 49 0.35 1.19 15.58
C ARG A 49 -0.96 0.66 16.16
N GLU A 50 -1.93 1.52 16.45
CA GLU A 50 -3.27 1.10 16.88
C GLU A 50 -4.03 0.36 15.76
N TYR A 51 -3.92 0.83 14.51
CA TYR A 51 -4.48 0.16 13.34
C TYR A 51 -3.90 -1.27 13.17
N ALA A 52 -2.59 -1.43 13.32
CA ALA A 52 -1.93 -2.72 13.18
C ALA A 52 -2.37 -3.75 14.22
N LYS A 53 -2.77 -3.33 15.43
CA LYS A 53 -3.30 -4.24 16.47
C LYS A 53 -4.58 -4.97 16.06
N LYS A 54 -5.31 -4.44 15.07
CA LYS A 54 -6.57 -5.03 14.57
C LYS A 54 -6.34 -6.07 13.48
N LYS A 55 -5.08 -6.33 13.13
CA LYS A 55 -4.70 -7.24 12.05
C LYS A 55 -4.45 -8.66 12.57
N ASP A 56 -4.71 -9.65 11.72
CA ASP A 56 -4.51 -11.07 12.01
C ASP A 56 -3.21 -11.60 11.36
N ALA A 57 -2.97 -12.91 11.47
CA ALA A 57 -1.77 -13.54 10.91
C ALA A 57 -1.65 -13.39 9.38
N GLN A 58 -2.77 -13.17 8.68
CA GLN A 58 -2.82 -13.03 7.23
C GLN A 58 -2.47 -11.60 6.77
N ASN A 59 -2.59 -10.61 7.65
CA ASN A 59 -2.35 -9.20 7.34
C ASN A 59 -1.23 -8.65 8.22
N GLN A 60 -0.06 -8.43 7.65
CA GLN A 60 1.14 -8.03 8.39
C GLN A 60 1.42 -6.55 8.18
N VAL A 61 1.87 -5.87 9.23
CA VAL A 61 2.23 -4.45 9.19
C VAL A 61 3.65 -4.29 9.72
N ARG A 62 4.48 -3.52 9.01
CA ARG A 62 5.77 -3.01 9.50
C ARG A 62 5.79 -1.49 9.39
N PHE A 63 6.67 -0.88 10.18
CA PHE A 63 6.74 0.57 10.30
C PHE A 63 8.06 1.10 9.78
N ILE A 64 8.03 2.30 9.21
CA ILE A 64 9.22 3.04 8.79
C ILE A 64 9.10 4.50 9.22
N ASN A 65 10.24 5.12 9.52
CA ASN A 65 10.32 6.56 9.68
C ASN A 65 10.43 7.23 8.31
N GLY A 66 9.46 8.08 7.97
CA GLY A 66 9.47 8.83 6.72
C GLY A 66 8.09 8.94 6.09
N GLN A 67 7.99 9.84 5.12
CA GLN A 67 6.79 10.09 4.33
C GLN A 67 7.15 10.06 2.84
N SER A 68 6.15 9.81 2.01
CA SER A 68 6.27 9.83 0.56
C SER A 68 5.04 10.53 -0.02
N GLU A 69 5.20 11.22 -1.15
CA GLU A 69 4.06 11.72 -1.92
C GLU A 69 3.31 10.59 -2.65
N LEU A 70 3.95 9.42 -2.76
CA LEU A 70 3.45 8.27 -3.48
C LEU A 70 3.19 7.08 -2.55
N ASP A 71 2.03 6.48 -2.74
CA ASP A 71 1.73 5.13 -2.28
C ASP A 71 2.02 4.11 -3.37
N LEU A 72 2.39 2.90 -2.96
CA LEU A 72 2.74 1.79 -3.84
C LEU A 72 1.94 0.54 -3.45
N LEU A 73 1.25 -0.05 -4.43
CA LEU A 73 0.56 -1.32 -4.30
C LEU A 73 1.10 -2.30 -5.34
N ILE A 74 1.48 -3.49 -4.90
CA ILE A 74 2.03 -4.54 -5.76
C ILE A 74 1.12 -5.78 -5.64
N SER A 75 0.55 -6.21 -6.77
CA SER A 75 -0.13 -7.49 -6.93
C SER A 75 0.71 -8.45 -7.79
N ASP A 76 0.21 -9.67 -7.99
CA ASP A 76 0.94 -10.70 -8.75
C ASP A 76 1.34 -10.27 -10.17
N ASP A 77 0.53 -9.42 -10.82
CA ASP A 77 0.67 -9.03 -12.22
C ASP A 77 0.84 -7.52 -12.46
N LYS A 78 0.73 -6.69 -11.41
CA LYS A 78 0.63 -5.24 -11.54
C LYS A 78 1.28 -4.50 -10.38
N VAL A 79 1.81 -3.34 -10.68
CA VAL A 79 2.22 -2.31 -9.73
C VAL A 79 1.34 -1.10 -9.94
N THR A 80 0.81 -0.53 -8.86
CA THR A 80 0.08 0.74 -8.87
C THR A 80 0.82 1.73 -7.99
N LEU A 81 1.26 2.83 -8.58
CA LEU A 81 1.78 3.99 -7.87
C LEU A 81 0.66 5.03 -7.82
N ILE A 82 0.40 5.63 -6.66
CA ILE A 82 -0.68 6.59 -6.47
C ILE A 82 -0.09 7.86 -5.88
N SER A 83 -0.24 8.97 -6.59
CA SER A 83 0.03 10.31 -6.07
C SER A 83 -1.27 10.93 -5.57
N PHE A 84 -1.23 11.40 -4.33
CA PHE A 84 -2.30 12.20 -3.73
C PHE A 84 -1.95 13.69 -3.72
N ASN A 85 -1.16 14.16 -4.69
CA ASN A 85 -0.98 15.60 -4.91
C ASN A 85 -2.34 16.24 -5.27
N GLN A 86 -2.70 17.34 -4.62
CA GLN A 86 -4.01 17.98 -4.80
C GLN A 86 -4.15 18.74 -6.13
N GLU A 87 -3.06 19.30 -6.63
CA GLU A 87 -3.06 20.05 -7.89
C GLU A 87 -3.13 19.10 -9.08
N SER A 88 -2.49 17.94 -8.96
CA SER A 88 -2.41 16.95 -10.03
C SER A 88 -2.37 15.52 -9.45
N PRO A 89 -3.52 14.98 -9.02
CA PRO A 89 -3.58 13.60 -8.55
C PRO A 89 -3.47 12.65 -9.73
N TYR A 90 -2.66 11.61 -9.61
CA TYR A 90 -2.49 10.62 -10.66
C TYR A 90 -2.21 9.24 -10.11
N ALA A 91 -2.48 8.23 -10.94
CA ALA A 91 -2.06 6.87 -10.68
C ALA A 91 -1.38 6.29 -11.92
N VAL A 92 -0.26 5.60 -11.70
CA VAL A 92 0.44 4.85 -12.74
C VAL A 92 0.24 3.37 -12.48
N VAL A 93 -0.29 2.66 -13.47
CA VAL A 93 -0.44 1.20 -13.42
C VAL A 93 0.56 0.58 -14.38
N ILE A 94 1.46 -0.22 -13.84
CA ILE A 94 2.49 -0.96 -14.58
C ILE A 94 2.08 -2.43 -14.59
N SER A 95 2.03 -3.03 -15.77
CA SER A 95 1.74 -4.46 -15.98
C SER A 95 2.87 -5.20 -16.73
N ASP A 96 4.00 -4.53 -16.95
CA ASP A 96 5.20 -5.19 -17.44
C ASP A 96 5.76 -6.13 -16.38
N LYS A 97 5.90 -7.42 -16.72
CA LYS A 97 6.30 -8.46 -15.76
C LYS A 97 7.68 -8.22 -15.16
N THR A 98 8.62 -7.70 -15.94
CA THR A 98 9.99 -7.43 -15.48
C THR A 98 10.00 -6.31 -14.46
N LEU A 99 9.26 -5.23 -14.74
CA LEU A 99 9.12 -4.12 -13.80
C LEU A 99 8.37 -4.56 -12.53
N VAL A 100 7.27 -5.29 -12.65
CA VAL A 100 6.50 -5.80 -11.50
C VAL A 100 7.40 -6.64 -10.58
N GLN A 101 8.18 -7.56 -11.15
CA GLN A 101 9.12 -8.36 -10.36
C GLN A 101 10.22 -7.50 -9.72
N GLY A 102 10.72 -6.49 -10.44
CA GLY A 102 11.69 -5.54 -9.91
C GLY A 102 11.17 -4.78 -8.69
N PHE A 103 9.93 -4.27 -8.76
CA PHE A 103 9.27 -3.62 -7.61
C PHE A 103 9.05 -4.58 -6.45
N LYS A 104 8.66 -5.83 -6.73
CA LYS A 104 8.49 -6.86 -5.70
C LYS A 104 9.82 -7.16 -4.98
N ASN A 105 10.91 -7.27 -5.72
CA ASN A 105 12.24 -7.49 -5.12
C ASN A 105 12.66 -6.30 -4.24
N GLN A 106 12.42 -5.07 -4.70
CA GLN A 106 12.70 -3.87 -3.90
C GLN A 106 11.85 -3.83 -2.62
N TYR A 107 10.57 -4.19 -2.72
CA TYR A 107 9.68 -4.31 -1.58
C TYR A 107 10.20 -5.32 -0.56
N GLU A 108 10.54 -6.55 -0.99
CA GLU A 108 11.04 -7.58 -0.07
C GLU A 108 12.34 -7.16 0.61
N ALA A 109 13.27 -6.55 -0.14
CA ALA A 109 14.52 -6.01 0.42
C ALA A 109 14.27 -4.89 1.43
N LEU A 110 13.25 -4.05 1.22
CA LEU A 110 12.84 -3.05 2.18
C LEU A 110 12.21 -3.70 3.41
N TRP A 111 11.26 -4.63 3.18
CA TRP A 111 10.54 -5.36 4.22
C TRP A 111 11.51 -6.03 5.18
N GLU A 112 12.51 -6.76 4.69
CA GLU A 112 13.52 -7.44 5.51
C GLU A 112 14.36 -6.48 6.38
N LYS A 113 14.59 -5.25 5.90
CA LYS A 113 15.39 -4.24 6.63
C LYS A 113 14.64 -3.51 7.71
N ILE A 114 13.32 -3.35 7.57
CA ILE A 114 12.48 -2.71 8.57
C ILE A 114 12.01 -3.75 9.59
N SER A 115 12.12 -3.39 10.87
CA SER A 115 11.80 -4.26 12.01
C SER A 115 10.39 -4.05 12.54
#